data_AF-A0A3D2IK53-F1
#
_entry.id   AF-A0A3D2IK53-F1
#
_cell.length_a   1.000
_cell.length_b   1.000
_cell.length_c   1.000
_cell.angle_alpha   90.00
_cell.angle_beta   90.00
_cell.angle_gamma   90.00
#
_symmetry.space_group_name_H-M   'P 1'
#
loop_
_entity.id
_entity.type
_entity.pdbx_description
1 polymer ?
#
loop_
_entity_poly.entity_id
_entity_poly.type
_entity_poly.pdbx_seq_one_letter_code
_entity_poly.pdbx_strand_id
1 'polypeptide(L)'
;MSRKAGKFEWNMVELPDGITTSNGNWYHTTSEEIERYIPGLLKKHDLEKIVKNADYWVSSCNGMSLILYLVLVLLSLNPFLTGVICLTFFLFWYYNTSAFVTPVLNSVARLFHFDGFLYVATAASLIYLSMQGNESATWVGLALFFMFKVGLLKMLLSWISVKTNKNKASRQDRILNMLLVRYGIKEGLYSGNIQNMQDSLFKTINYHKTRNKNK
;
A
#
# COMPACT_ATOMS: atom_id res chain seq x y z
N MET A 1 -6.65 -40.15 -4.07
CA MET A 1 -6.44 -39.18 -2.98
C MET A 1 -6.65 -37.77 -3.50
N SER A 2 -7.80 -37.15 -3.22
CA SER A 2 -8.04 -35.75 -3.58
C SER A 2 -7.29 -34.86 -2.59
N ARG A 3 -6.17 -34.26 -3.03
CA ARG A 3 -5.54 -33.17 -2.28
C ARG A 3 -6.55 -32.02 -2.29
N LYS A 4 -7.23 -31.78 -1.16
CA LYS A 4 -7.98 -30.53 -0.96
C LYS A 4 -6.99 -29.40 -1.24
N ALA A 5 -7.27 -28.58 -2.25
CA ALA A 5 -6.49 -27.39 -2.50
C ALA A 5 -6.46 -26.59 -1.19
N GLY A 6 -5.29 -26.48 -0.58
CA GLY A 6 -5.11 -25.73 0.66
C GLY A 6 -5.57 -24.31 0.41
N LYS A 7 -6.61 -23.88 1.12
CA LYS A 7 -7.06 -22.49 1.07
C LYS A 7 -5.87 -21.66 1.55
N PHE A 8 -5.44 -20.67 0.77
CA PHE A 8 -4.35 -19.79 1.21
C PHE A 8 -4.82 -19.06 2.47
N GLU A 9 -4.25 -19.42 3.61
CA GLU A 9 -4.46 -18.73 4.87
C GLU A 9 -3.30 -17.75 5.05
N TRP A 10 -3.66 -16.48 5.17
CA TRP A 10 -2.69 -15.43 5.48
C TRP A 10 -2.19 -15.68 6.91
N ASN A 11 -0.87 -15.72 7.08
CA ASN A 11 -0.22 -15.96 8.36
C ASN A 11 0.98 -15.00 8.52
N MET A 12 1.38 -14.75 9.77
CA MET A 12 2.62 -14.05 10.09
C MET A 12 3.43 -14.82 11.13
N VAL A 13 4.75 -14.65 11.11
CA VAL A 13 5.67 -15.18 12.10
C VAL A 13 6.51 -14.01 12.62
N GLU A 14 6.52 -13.84 13.92
CA GLU A 14 7.41 -12.89 14.60
C GLU A 14 8.74 -13.58 14.90
N LEU A 15 9.82 -12.94 14.48
CA LEU A 15 11.21 -13.31 14.69
C LEU A 15 11.88 -12.24 15.57
N PRO A 16 13.03 -12.53 16.20
CA PRO A 16 13.73 -11.55 17.03
C PRO A 16 14.11 -10.25 16.30
N ASP A 17 14.23 -10.30 14.98
CA ASP A 17 14.64 -9.20 14.10
C ASP A 17 13.49 -8.61 13.28
N GLY A 18 12.24 -9.06 13.49
CA GLY A 18 11.06 -8.49 12.86
C GLY A 18 9.93 -9.49 12.57
N ILE A 19 8.95 -9.06 11.79
CA ILE A 19 7.78 -9.86 11.42
C ILE A 19 7.84 -10.22 9.93
N THR A 20 7.70 -11.49 9.62
CA THR A 20 7.56 -11.99 8.24
C THR A 20 6.14 -12.46 7.98
N THR A 21 5.62 -12.21 6.77
CA THR A 21 4.26 -12.59 6.37
C THR A 21 4.26 -13.63 5.26
N SER A 22 3.16 -14.39 5.15
CA SER A 22 2.94 -15.36 4.07
C SER A 22 2.94 -14.75 2.67
N ASN A 23 2.84 -13.42 2.56
CA ASN A 23 2.96 -12.68 1.30
C ASN A 23 4.42 -12.35 0.94
N GLY A 24 5.40 -12.78 1.74
CA GLY A 24 6.82 -12.54 1.52
C GLY A 24 7.26 -11.12 1.90
N ASN A 25 6.49 -10.39 2.71
CA ASN A 25 6.90 -9.10 3.24
C ASN A 25 7.64 -9.31 4.57
N TRP A 26 8.74 -8.56 4.74
CA TRP A 26 9.48 -8.49 5.99
C TRP A 26 9.35 -7.08 6.55
N TYR A 27 8.88 -7.00 7.78
CA TYR A 27 8.78 -5.80 8.59
C TYR A 27 9.86 -5.86 9.68
N HIS A 28 10.76 -4.89 9.74
CA HIS A 28 11.82 -4.81 10.74
C HIS A 28 11.30 -4.13 12.02
N THR A 29 10.23 -4.71 12.59
CA THR A 29 9.68 -4.28 13.87
C THR A 29 9.04 -5.46 14.59
N THR A 30 9.10 -5.46 15.92
CA THR A 30 8.53 -6.47 16.81
C THR A 30 7.34 -5.94 17.60
N SER A 31 6.54 -6.84 18.17
CA SER A 31 5.44 -6.51 19.08
C SER A 31 5.91 -5.65 20.27
N GLU A 32 7.06 -5.98 20.85
CA GLU A 32 7.68 -5.24 21.95
C GLU A 32 8.09 -3.81 21.55
N GLU A 33 8.59 -3.63 20.32
CA GLU A 33 8.91 -2.30 19.80
C GLU A 33 7.65 -1.49 19.51
N ILE A 34 6.60 -2.13 18.99
CA ILE A 34 5.31 -1.46 18.75
C ILE A 34 4.70 -1.00 20.07
N GLU A 35 4.69 -1.83 21.11
CA GLU A 35 4.17 -1.46 22.43
C GLU A 35 5.02 -0.36 23.09
N ARG A 36 6.34 -0.35 22.88
CA ARG A 36 7.21 0.76 23.30
C ARG A 36 6.93 2.06 22.54
N TYR A 37 6.62 1.96 21.24
CA TYR A 37 6.37 3.11 20.38
C TYR A 37 4.98 3.71 20.61
N ILE A 38 3.95 2.89 20.76
CA ILE A 38 2.56 3.30 21.02
C ILE A 38 1.96 2.39 22.11
N PRO A 39 2.15 2.73 23.39
CA PRO A 39 1.67 1.92 24.49
C PRO A 39 0.15 1.71 24.46
N GLY A 40 -0.28 0.48 24.71
CA GLY A 40 -1.70 0.10 24.75
C GLY A 40 -2.36 -0.07 23.39
N LEU A 41 -1.64 0.10 22.28
CA LEU A 41 -2.21 -0.12 20.95
C LEU A 41 -2.55 -1.60 20.71
N LEU A 42 -1.64 -2.50 21.10
CA LEU A 42 -1.81 -3.95 20.92
C LEU A 42 -2.90 -4.54 21.83
N LYS A 43 -3.32 -3.81 22.87
CA LYS A 43 -4.48 -4.17 23.70
C LYS A 43 -5.81 -3.90 23.01
N LYS A 44 -5.84 -2.98 22.05
CA LYS A 44 -7.06 -2.56 21.32
C LYS A 44 -7.16 -3.22 19.94
N HIS A 45 -6.04 -3.48 19.29
CA HIS A 45 -5.98 -4.07 17.95
C HIS A 45 -4.95 -5.19 17.93
N ASP A 46 -5.37 -6.36 17.44
CA ASP A 46 -4.46 -7.50 17.26
C ASP A 46 -3.31 -7.13 16.31
N LEU A 47 -2.09 -7.48 16.70
CA LEU A 47 -0.89 -7.29 15.88
C LEU A 47 -1.08 -7.87 14.47
N GLU A 48 -1.67 -9.08 14.42
CA GLU A 48 -1.99 -9.79 13.20
C GLU A 48 -2.80 -8.92 12.22
N LYS A 49 -3.82 -8.26 12.73
CA LYS A 49 -4.72 -7.42 11.94
C LYS A 49 -4.00 -6.18 11.41
N ILE A 50 -3.12 -5.57 12.19
CA ILE A 50 -2.34 -4.40 11.79
C ILE A 50 -1.39 -4.77 10.66
N VAL A 51 -0.61 -5.84 10.83
CA VAL A 51 0.37 -6.33 9.84
C VAL A 51 -0.34 -6.79 8.56
N LYS A 52 -1.47 -7.49 8.68
CA LYS A 52 -2.30 -7.88 7.53
C LYS A 52 -2.82 -6.69 6.74
N ASN A 53 -3.23 -5.62 7.43
CA ASN A 53 -3.61 -4.39 6.75
C ASN A 53 -2.40 -3.72 6.07
N ALA A 54 -1.22 -3.75 6.69
CA ALA A 54 0.01 -3.28 6.05
C ALA A 54 0.31 -4.04 4.75
N ASP A 55 0.13 -5.35 4.74
CA ASP A 55 0.24 -6.20 3.55
C ASP A 55 -0.73 -5.79 2.44
N TYR A 56 -1.99 -5.51 2.79
CA TYR A 56 -2.98 -5.01 1.84
C TYR A 56 -2.55 -3.67 1.23
N TRP A 57 -1.98 -2.75 2.02
CA TRP A 57 -1.46 -1.48 1.50
C TRP A 57 -0.22 -1.66 0.63
N VAL A 58 0.73 -2.52 1.02
CA VAL A 58 1.92 -2.83 0.22
C VAL A 58 1.53 -3.38 -1.16
N SER A 59 0.53 -4.25 -1.19
CA SER A 59 0.04 -4.91 -2.40
C SER A 59 -0.93 -4.08 -3.24
N SER A 60 -1.62 -3.10 -2.63
CA SER A 60 -2.66 -2.25 -3.25
C SER A 60 -2.26 -1.61 -4.58
N CYS A 61 -0.98 -1.26 -4.74
CA CYS A 61 -0.44 -0.63 -5.94
C CYS A 61 -0.76 -1.42 -7.23
N ASN A 62 -0.72 -2.76 -7.16
CA ASN A 62 -1.02 -3.62 -8.31
C ASN A 62 -2.51 -3.52 -8.67
N GLY A 63 -3.39 -3.78 -7.70
CA GLY A 63 -4.83 -3.81 -7.92
C GLY A 63 -5.40 -2.45 -8.29
N MET A 64 -4.97 -1.38 -7.62
CA MET A 64 -5.45 -0.02 -7.92
C MET A 64 -5.05 0.42 -9.32
N SER A 65 -3.82 0.17 -9.75
CA SER A 65 -3.35 0.56 -11.09
C SER A 65 -4.08 -0.21 -12.20
N LEU A 66 -4.36 -1.50 -11.95
CA LEU A 66 -5.13 -2.33 -12.88
C LEU A 66 -6.59 -1.87 -12.97
N ILE A 67 -7.25 -1.64 -11.83
CA ILE A 67 -8.64 -1.15 -11.85
C ILE A 67 -8.73 0.23 -12.48
N LEU A 68 -7.76 1.11 -12.23
CA LEU A 68 -7.67 2.41 -12.90
C LEU A 68 -7.62 2.26 -14.43
N TYR A 69 -6.84 1.29 -14.92
CA TYR A 69 -6.77 0.98 -16.35
C TYR A 69 -8.14 0.57 -16.89
N LEU A 70 -8.79 -0.39 -16.23
CA LEU A 70 -10.10 -0.89 -16.65
C LEU A 70 -11.13 0.24 -16.69
N VAL A 71 -11.19 1.08 -15.66
CA VAL A 71 -12.12 2.22 -15.61
C VAL A 71 -11.87 3.20 -16.76
N LEU A 72 -10.63 3.63 -16.98
CA LEU A 72 -10.30 4.60 -18.04
C LEU A 72 -10.58 4.04 -19.44
N VAL A 73 -10.27 2.76 -19.69
CA VAL A 73 -10.57 2.14 -20.99
C VAL A 73 -12.08 1.98 -21.20
N LEU A 74 -12.84 1.63 -20.16
CA LEU A 74 -14.31 1.57 -20.25
C LEU A 74 -14.94 2.95 -20.50
N LEU A 75 -14.28 4.03 -20.10
CA LEU A 75 -14.65 5.40 -20.45
C LEU A 75 -14.24 5.79 -21.89
N SER A 76 -13.84 4.81 -22.72
CA SER A 76 -13.45 4.99 -24.12
C SER A 76 -12.20 5.86 -24.33
N LEU A 77 -11.32 5.98 -23.34
CA LEU A 77 -10.01 6.59 -23.55
C LEU A 77 -9.11 5.69 -24.42
N ASN A 78 -8.20 6.32 -25.15
CA ASN A 78 -7.22 5.61 -25.97
C ASN A 78 -6.45 4.56 -25.11
N PRO A 79 -6.44 3.27 -25.50
CA PRO A 79 -5.85 2.20 -24.68
C PRO A 79 -4.39 2.39 -24.33
N PHE A 80 -3.58 2.94 -25.25
CA PHE A 80 -2.16 3.15 -25.03
C PHE A 80 -1.93 4.30 -24.05
N LEU A 81 -2.65 5.42 -24.22
CA LEU A 81 -2.60 6.54 -23.29
C LEU A 81 -3.02 6.10 -21.89
N THR A 82 -4.09 5.32 -21.78
CA THR A 82 -4.55 4.75 -20.51
C THR A 82 -3.49 3.85 -19.88
N GLY A 83 -2.81 3.03 -20.67
CA GLY A 83 -1.71 2.21 -20.18
C GLY A 83 -0.56 3.04 -19.59
N VAL A 84 -0.17 4.12 -20.26
CA VAL A 84 0.88 5.05 -19.78
C VAL A 84 0.45 5.76 -18.49
N ILE A 85 -0.80 6.22 -18.41
CA ILE A 85 -1.36 6.84 -17.20
C ILE A 85 -1.31 5.86 -16.03
N CYS A 86 -1.71 4.60 -16.25
CA CYS A 86 -1.74 3.59 -15.19
C CYS A 86 -0.34 3.16 -14.75
N LEU A 87 0.62 3.12 -15.66
CA LEU A 87 2.03 2.91 -15.34
C LEU A 87 2.61 4.05 -14.50
N THR A 88 2.31 5.28 -14.88
CA THR A 88 2.74 6.47 -14.14
C THR A 88 2.12 6.49 -12.75
N PHE A 89 0.82 6.20 -12.67
CA PHE A 89 0.11 6.06 -11.41
C PHE A 89 0.69 4.95 -10.54
N PHE A 90 1.05 3.80 -11.12
CA PHE A 90 1.70 2.71 -10.39
C PHE A 90 2.98 3.21 -9.72
N LEU A 91 3.87 3.88 -10.46
CA LEU A 91 5.12 4.40 -9.92
C LEU A 91 4.86 5.43 -8.82
N PHE A 92 3.98 6.38 -9.09
CA PHE A 92 3.57 7.39 -8.12
C PHE A 92 3.05 6.75 -6.83
N TRP A 93 2.13 5.80 -6.95
CA TRP A 93 1.53 5.12 -5.81
C TRP A 93 2.57 4.27 -5.08
N TYR A 94 3.43 3.54 -5.80
CA TYR A 94 4.48 2.70 -5.21
C TYR A 94 5.38 3.49 -4.26
N TYR A 95 5.82 4.68 -4.66
CA TYR A 95 6.71 5.52 -3.84
C TYR A 95 5.99 6.32 -2.76
N ASN A 96 4.74 6.73 -3.01
CA ASN A 96 3.98 7.61 -2.12
C ASN A 96 2.93 6.89 -1.26
N THR A 97 2.80 5.55 -1.36
CA THR A 97 1.76 4.77 -0.65
C THR A 97 1.68 5.18 0.82
N SER A 98 2.84 5.28 1.49
CA SER A 98 2.94 5.58 2.92
C SER A 98 2.18 6.84 3.34
N ALA A 99 2.09 7.87 2.50
CA ALA A 99 1.38 9.11 2.84
C ALA A 99 -0.15 8.91 2.90
N PHE A 100 -0.68 8.04 2.05
CA PHE A 100 -2.14 7.83 1.87
C PHE A 100 -2.70 6.70 2.72
N VAL A 101 -1.85 5.89 3.33
CA VAL A 101 -2.27 4.77 4.18
C VAL A 101 -3.18 5.30 5.29
N THR A 102 -4.37 4.73 5.50
CA THR A 102 -5.27 5.10 6.59
C THR A 102 -6.07 3.89 7.08
N PRO A 103 -6.30 3.73 8.40
CA PRO A 103 -7.07 2.60 8.93
C PRO A 103 -8.50 2.50 8.39
N VAL A 104 -9.12 3.64 8.05
CA VAL A 104 -10.49 3.71 7.51
C VAL A 104 -10.56 3.12 6.11
N LEU A 105 -9.52 3.30 5.29
CA LEU A 105 -9.47 2.79 3.91
C LEU A 105 -8.85 1.38 3.81
N ASN A 106 -8.61 0.69 4.94
CA ASN A 106 -8.09 -0.68 4.92
C ASN A 106 -9.02 -1.64 4.15
N SER A 107 -10.34 -1.46 4.25
CA SER A 107 -11.31 -2.26 3.49
C SER A 107 -11.15 -2.09 1.98
N VAL A 108 -10.82 -0.86 1.55
CA VAL A 108 -10.57 -0.54 0.14
C VAL A 108 -9.26 -1.18 -0.32
N ALA A 109 -8.18 -1.04 0.46
CA ALA A 109 -6.91 -1.70 0.18
C ALA A 109 -7.06 -3.23 0.09
N ARG A 110 -7.88 -3.82 0.98
CA ARG A 110 -8.22 -5.24 0.97
C ARG A 110 -8.97 -5.65 -0.29
N LEU A 111 -9.94 -4.85 -0.76
CA LEU A 111 -10.67 -5.14 -2.00
C LEU A 111 -9.72 -5.20 -3.20
N PHE A 112 -8.80 -4.25 -3.31
CA PHE A 112 -7.76 -4.24 -4.35
C PHE A 112 -6.67 -5.30 -4.17
N HIS A 113 -6.62 -5.98 -3.03
CA HIS A 113 -5.78 -7.16 -2.83
C HIS A 113 -6.52 -8.46 -3.17
N PHE A 114 -7.86 -8.47 -3.16
CA PHE A 114 -8.63 -9.69 -3.31
C PHE A 114 -8.57 -10.22 -4.75
N ASP A 115 -7.85 -11.34 -4.92
CA ASP A 115 -7.60 -11.98 -6.21
C ASP A 115 -8.89 -12.31 -6.97
N GLY A 116 -9.90 -12.83 -6.27
CA GLY A 116 -11.18 -13.15 -6.91
C GLY A 116 -11.84 -11.92 -7.52
N PHE A 117 -11.83 -10.78 -6.83
CA PHE A 117 -12.39 -9.53 -7.34
C PHE A 117 -11.59 -9.03 -8.54
N LEU A 118 -10.25 -8.98 -8.45
CA LEU A 118 -9.42 -8.50 -9.55
C LEU A 118 -9.53 -9.39 -10.80
N TYR A 119 -9.54 -10.72 -10.63
CA TYR A 119 -9.67 -11.65 -11.75
C TYR A 119 -11.03 -11.53 -12.42
N VAL A 120 -12.11 -11.50 -11.65
CA VAL A 120 -13.47 -11.36 -12.19
C VAL A 120 -13.64 -10.00 -12.87
N ALA A 121 -13.22 -8.91 -12.22
CA ALA A 121 -13.33 -7.57 -12.79
C ALA A 121 -12.53 -7.47 -14.10
N THR A 122 -11.29 -7.95 -14.12
CA THR A 122 -10.45 -7.92 -15.33
C THR A 122 -11.03 -8.79 -16.43
N ALA A 123 -11.40 -10.04 -16.14
CA ALA A 123 -11.97 -10.93 -17.14
C ALA A 123 -13.27 -10.37 -17.72
N ALA A 124 -14.19 -9.91 -16.89
CA ALA A 124 -15.45 -9.32 -17.33
C ALA A 124 -15.24 -8.08 -18.21
N SER A 125 -14.34 -7.17 -17.81
CA SER A 125 -14.02 -5.97 -18.59
C SER A 125 -13.35 -6.31 -19.92
N LEU A 126 -12.39 -7.24 -19.95
CA LEU A 126 -11.70 -7.63 -21.19
C LEU A 126 -12.64 -8.36 -22.16
N ILE A 127 -13.51 -9.23 -21.66
CA ILE A 127 -14.54 -9.88 -22.49
C ILE A 127 -15.44 -8.82 -23.10
N TYR A 128 -15.92 -7.86 -22.31
CA TYR A 128 -16.75 -6.76 -22.80
C TYR A 128 -16.05 -5.92 -23.87
N LEU A 129 -14.79 -5.54 -23.65
CA LEU A 129 -13.99 -4.77 -24.61
C LEU A 129 -13.74 -5.55 -25.91
N SER A 130 -13.52 -6.86 -25.80
CA SER A 130 -13.38 -7.75 -26.96
C SER A 130 -14.69 -7.84 -27.75
N MET A 131 -15.85 -7.89 -27.09
CA MET A 131 -17.16 -7.90 -27.75
C MET A 131 -17.45 -6.60 -28.51
N GLN A 132 -16.89 -5.47 -28.05
CA GLN A 132 -16.95 -4.19 -28.76
C GLN A 132 -15.97 -4.09 -29.94
N GLY A 133 -15.15 -5.12 -30.17
CA GLY A 133 -14.12 -5.10 -31.22
C GLY A 133 -12.89 -4.26 -30.87
N ASN A 134 -12.71 -3.86 -29.61
CA ASN A 134 -11.53 -3.10 -29.18
C ASN A 134 -10.37 -4.04 -28.83
N GLU A 135 -9.75 -4.60 -29.87
CA GLU A 135 -8.64 -5.55 -29.73
C GLU A 135 -7.42 -4.93 -29.04
N SER A 136 -7.12 -3.67 -29.35
CA SER A 136 -6.01 -2.92 -28.74
C SER A 136 -6.16 -2.81 -27.22
N ALA A 137 -7.36 -2.46 -26.74
CA ALA A 137 -7.67 -2.42 -25.31
C ALA A 137 -7.54 -3.79 -24.65
N THR A 138 -7.98 -4.83 -25.35
CA THR A 138 -7.92 -6.20 -24.83
C THR A 138 -6.48 -6.65 -24.63
N TRP A 139 -5.62 -6.45 -25.64
CA TRP A 139 -4.21 -6.83 -25.58
C TRP A 139 -3.41 -6.02 -24.56
N VAL A 140 -3.59 -4.68 -24.53
CA VAL A 140 -2.91 -3.83 -23.55
C VAL A 140 -3.37 -4.18 -22.13
N GLY A 141 -4.67 -4.41 -21.93
CA GLY A 141 -5.21 -4.79 -20.63
C GLY A 141 -4.70 -6.15 -20.15
N LEU A 142 -4.59 -7.12 -21.05
CA LEU A 142 -3.99 -8.42 -20.75
C LEU A 142 -2.51 -8.27 -20.36
N ALA A 143 -1.73 -7.48 -21.11
CA ALA A 143 -0.33 -7.23 -20.81
C ALA A 143 -0.15 -6.56 -19.43
N LEU A 144 -0.95 -5.54 -19.13
CA LEU A 144 -0.93 -4.85 -17.83
C LEU A 144 -1.39 -5.75 -16.68
N PHE A 145 -2.39 -6.60 -16.92
CA PHE A 145 -2.82 -7.60 -15.95
C PHE A 145 -1.64 -8.48 -15.54
N PHE A 146 -0.92 -9.07 -16.50
CA PHE A 146 0.26 -9.87 -16.18
C PHE A 146 1.34 -9.04 -15.49
N MET A 147 1.63 -7.84 -15.98
CA MET A 147 2.70 -7.00 -15.46
C MET A 147 2.48 -6.58 -14.00
N PHE A 148 1.24 -6.23 -13.64
CA PHE A 148 0.87 -5.88 -12.26
C PHE A 148 0.66 -7.10 -11.38
N LYS A 149 -0.04 -8.13 -11.87
CA LYS A 149 -0.45 -9.27 -11.04
C LYS A 149 0.69 -10.24 -10.75
N VAL A 150 1.50 -10.57 -11.75
CA VAL A 150 2.68 -11.44 -11.57
C VAL A 150 3.78 -10.74 -10.78
N GLY A 151 3.65 -9.42 -10.55
CA GLY A 151 4.61 -8.66 -9.77
C GLY A 151 5.91 -8.37 -10.52
N LEU A 152 5.95 -8.57 -11.85
CA LEU A 152 7.09 -8.28 -12.70
C LEU A 152 7.59 -6.84 -12.50
N LEU A 153 6.65 -5.90 -12.41
CA LEU A 153 7.01 -4.49 -12.22
C LEU A 153 7.62 -4.22 -10.84
N LYS A 154 7.13 -4.90 -9.79
CA LYS A 154 7.72 -4.81 -8.44
C LYS A 154 9.12 -5.42 -8.42
N MET A 155 9.30 -6.57 -9.06
CA MET A 155 10.60 -7.23 -9.17
C MET A 155 11.61 -6.30 -9.87
N LEU A 156 11.22 -5.70 -11.00
CA LEU A 156 12.05 -4.75 -11.73
C LEU A 156 12.43 -3.53 -10.89
N LEU A 157 11.48 -2.95 -10.15
CA LEU A 157 11.76 -1.83 -9.25
C LEU A 157 12.63 -2.21 -8.05
N SER A 158 12.45 -3.40 -7.48
CA SER A 158 13.33 -3.88 -6.39
C SER A 158 14.77 -4.00 -6.87
N TRP A 159 14.99 -4.51 -8.09
CA TRP A 159 16.32 -4.64 -8.67
C TRP A 159 16.99 -3.28 -8.90
N ILE A 160 16.22 -2.29 -9.36
CA ILE A 160 16.71 -0.91 -9.55
C ILE A 160 17.01 -0.23 -8.20
N SER A 161 16.14 -0.41 -7.19
CA SER A 161 16.25 0.30 -5.92
C SER A 161 17.35 -0.23 -4.98
N VAL A 162 17.70 -1.52 -5.07
CA VAL A 162 18.82 -2.12 -4.33
C VAL A 162 20.16 -1.44 -4.63
N LYS A 163 20.33 -0.87 -5.83
CA LYS A 163 21.53 -0.11 -6.20
C LYS A 163 21.61 1.29 -5.60
N THR A 164 20.50 1.85 -5.13
CA THR A 164 20.39 3.30 -4.89
C THR A 164 20.09 3.68 -3.42
N ASN A 165 19.54 2.80 -2.59
CA ASN A 165 19.10 3.17 -1.22
C ASN A 165 19.48 2.13 -0.15
N LYS A 166 20.74 2.10 0.30
CA LYS A 166 21.15 1.32 1.48
C LYS A 166 20.71 1.92 2.83
N ASN A 167 20.38 3.22 2.89
CA ASN A 167 20.15 3.94 4.15
C ASN A 167 18.69 4.39 4.39
N LYS A 168 17.72 3.92 3.60
CA LYS A 168 16.29 4.28 3.79
C LYS A 168 15.51 3.07 4.30
N ALA A 169 14.63 3.31 5.27
CA ALA A 169 13.68 2.32 5.78
C ALA A 169 12.91 1.67 4.61
N SER A 170 12.66 0.36 4.71
CA SER A 170 11.98 -0.39 3.66
C SER A 170 10.58 0.18 3.39
N ARG A 171 10.06 -0.05 2.18
CA ARG A 171 8.71 0.42 1.82
C ARG A 171 7.66 -0.17 2.77
N GLN A 172 7.83 -1.44 3.14
CA GLN A 172 7.00 -2.18 4.07
C GLN A 172 7.00 -1.50 5.44
N ASP A 173 8.19 -1.20 5.99
CA ASP A 173 8.35 -0.55 7.29
C ASP A 173 7.73 0.84 7.32
N ARG A 174 7.90 1.63 6.25
CA ARG A 174 7.29 2.95 6.13
C ARG A 174 5.76 2.90 6.14
N ILE A 175 5.18 1.90 5.46
CA ILE A 175 3.73 1.69 5.42
C ILE A 175 3.21 1.23 6.79
N LEU A 176 3.89 0.28 7.42
CA LEU A 176 3.52 -0.22 8.74
C LEU A 176 3.63 0.88 9.79
N ASN A 177 4.73 1.64 9.81
CA ASN A 177 4.90 2.77 10.73
C ASN A 177 3.77 3.80 10.56
N MET A 178 3.43 4.19 9.33
CA MET A 178 2.32 5.12 9.14
C MET A 178 0.97 4.55 9.60
N LEU A 179 0.73 3.24 9.40
CA LEU A 179 -0.48 2.60 9.94
C LEU A 179 -0.51 2.69 11.46
N LEU A 180 0.57 2.33 12.13
CA LEU A 180 0.70 2.37 13.58
C LEU A 180 0.41 3.79 14.10
N VAL A 181 1.04 4.81 13.51
CA VAL A 181 0.78 6.22 13.82
C VAL A 181 -0.71 6.54 13.70
N ARG A 182 -1.35 6.18 12.58
CA ARG A 182 -2.76 6.51 12.36
C ARG A 182 -3.72 5.70 13.22
N TYR A 183 -3.38 4.46 13.56
CA TYR A 183 -4.11 3.68 14.53
C TYR A 183 -4.04 4.31 15.92
N GLY A 184 -2.85 4.70 16.37
CA GLY A 184 -2.70 5.39 17.64
C GLY A 184 -3.46 6.73 17.67
N ILE A 185 -3.47 7.50 16.57
CA ILE A 185 -4.24 8.75 16.47
C ILE A 185 -5.72 8.46 16.59
N LYS A 186 -6.22 7.46 15.84
CA LYS A 186 -7.62 7.04 15.87
C LYS A 186 -8.06 6.62 17.29
N GLU A 187 -7.19 5.93 18.02
CA GLU A 187 -7.47 5.42 19.35
C GLU A 187 -7.19 6.41 20.49
N GLY A 188 -6.75 7.62 20.17
CA GLY A 188 -6.37 8.65 21.15
C GLY A 188 -5.14 8.29 21.99
N LEU A 189 -4.34 7.32 21.54
CA LEU A 189 -3.15 6.83 22.25
C LEU A 189 -1.93 7.75 22.04
N TYR A 190 -1.95 8.59 21.00
CA TYR A 190 -1.03 9.72 20.85
C TYR A 190 -1.51 10.93 21.66
N SER A 191 -1.48 10.83 22.98
CA SER A 191 -1.56 11.97 23.93
C SER A 191 -2.96 12.68 24.02
N GLY A 192 -3.50 13.08 25.17
CA GLY A 192 -2.78 13.41 26.39
C GLY A 192 -1.74 14.51 26.16
N ASN A 193 -2.10 15.60 25.47
CA ASN A 193 -1.32 16.81 25.08
C ASN A 193 -1.20 17.11 23.57
N ILE A 194 -2.32 17.03 22.85
CA ILE A 194 -2.43 17.66 21.52
C ILE A 194 -2.11 19.17 21.60
N GLN A 195 -2.35 19.82 22.75
CA GLN A 195 -1.99 21.23 23.00
C GLN A 195 -0.48 21.49 22.99
N ASN A 196 0.35 20.65 23.63
CA ASN A 196 1.81 20.88 23.64
C ASN A 196 2.44 20.67 22.25
N MET A 197 1.89 19.77 21.43
CA MET A 197 2.38 19.57 20.07
C MET A 197 1.97 20.74 19.16
N GLN A 198 0.73 21.25 19.27
CA GLN A 198 0.33 22.49 18.60
C GLN A 198 1.21 23.67 19.03
N ASP A 199 1.44 23.85 20.33
CA ASP A 199 2.26 24.95 20.87
C ASP A 199 3.73 24.86 20.42
N SER A 200 4.30 23.66 20.29
CA SER A 200 5.65 23.48 19.75
C SER A 200 5.75 23.81 18.25
N LEU A 201 4.70 23.52 17.47
CA LEU A 201 4.62 23.85 16.05
C LEU A 201 4.41 25.37 15.86
N PHE A 202 3.53 25.99 16.64
CA PHE A 202 3.33 27.44 16.63
C PHE A 202 4.59 28.20 17.07
N LYS A 203 5.33 27.70 18.07
CA LYS A 203 6.58 28.30 18.53
C LYS A 203 7.69 28.23 17.48
N THR A 204 7.77 27.12 16.74
CA THR A 204 8.75 26.94 15.66
C THR A 204 8.43 27.83 14.46
N ILE A 205 7.16 27.93 14.06
CA ILE A 205 6.72 28.82 12.96
C ILE A 205 6.99 30.28 13.33
N ASN A 206 6.69 30.70 14.56
CA ASN A 206 6.94 32.08 15.00
C ASN A 206 8.45 32.39 15.13
N TYR A 207 9.29 31.42 15.50
CA TYR A 207 10.75 31.58 15.55
C TYR A 207 11.36 31.75 14.14
N HIS A 208 10.86 31.03 13.14
CA HIS A 208 11.27 31.22 11.74
C HIS A 208 10.75 32.53 11.15
N LYS A 209 9.59 33.02 11.59
CA LYS A 209 9.01 34.29 11.14
C LYS A 209 9.73 35.51 11.72
N THR A 210 10.24 35.45 12.94
CA THR A 210 11.06 36.53 13.54
C THR A 210 12.47 36.57 12.99
N ARG A 211 13.08 35.42 12.66
CA ARG A 211 14.43 35.38 12.04
C ARG A 211 14.45 35.94 10.61
N ASN A 212 13.33 35.91 9.88
CA ASN A 212 13.22 36.48 8.53
C ASN A 212 12.84 37.97 8.51
N LYS A 213 12.51 38.59 9.65
CA LYS A 213 12.27 40.04 9.78
C LYS A 213 13.51 40.84 10.19
N ASN A 214 14.54 40.16 10.70
CA ASN A 214 15.82 40.76 11.13
C ASN A 214 16.97 40.46 10.16
N LYS A 215 16.66 40.18 8.89
CA LYS A 215 17.61 40.15 7.78
C LYS A 215 17.19 41.18 6.75
#